data_AF-A0A7X6V024-F1
#
_entry.id   AF-A0A7X6V024-F1
#
_cell.length_a   1.000
_cell.length_b   1.000
_cell.length_c   1.000
_cell.angle_alpha   90.00
_cell.angle_beta   90.00
_cell.angle_gamma   90.00
#
_symmetry.space_group_name_H-M   'P 1'
#
loop_
_entity.id
_entity.type
_entity.pdbx_description
1 polymer ?
#
loop_
_entity_poly.entity_id
_entity_poly.type
_entity_poly.pdbx_seq_one_letter_code
_entity_poly.pdbx_strand_id
1 'polypeptide(L)'
;MKKKHLVCAVIAGLFLLGIVLPSGAAAVESSAVESVAEVELPASVVWFVEAIQRLPSDEPVAKGTQGYNNYQTQKDHWLGWLDPRLSRGTYPRKNVATSEASEIYNRIVEPKMLLWLIPAAGVSADLVAAMNQAASGHTRLASKSAAIRRIVPWDVLEAALLARESQE
;
A
#
# COMPACT_ATOMS: atom_id res chain seq x y z
N MET A 1 28.18 6.43 -19.66
CA MET A 1 29.23 7.43 -19.36
C MET A 1 28.59 8.81 -19.29
N LYS A 2 29.10 9.64 -18.37
CA LYS A 2 28.58 10.92 -17.86
C LYS A 2 28.31 11.99 -18.94
N LYS A 3 27.30 12.86 -18.69
CA LYS A 3 27.36 14.34 -18.56
C LYS A 3 25.94 14.92 -18.86
N LYS A 4 25.17 15.35 -17.87
CA LYS A 4 25.12 16.69 -17.23
C LYS A 4 24.96 17.85 -18.23
N HIS A 5 23.73 18.31 -18.41
CA HIS A 5 23.29 19.62 -18.91
C HIS A 5 21.98 19.91 -18.14
N LEU A 6 21.63 21.10 -17.65
CA LEU A 6 22.02 22.47 -17.92
C LEU A 6 21.52 23.30 -16.71
N VAL A 7 22.36 24.10 -16.07
CA VAL A 7 21.91 25.15 -15.13
C VAL A 7 22.08 26.47 -15.86
N CYS A 8 20.99 27.22 -16.02
CA CYS A 8 20.96 28.58 -16.57
C CYS A 8 19.96 29.39 -15.74
N ALA A 9 20.47 30.31 -14.93
CA ALA A 9 19.87 31.63 -14.71
C ALA A 9 20.86 32.48 -13.92
N VAL A 10 21.52 33.38 -14.65
CA VAL A 10 22.29 34.51 -14.15
C VAL A 10 21.29 35.58 -13.72
N ILE A 11 21.38 36.08 -12.50
CA ILE A 11 20.78 37.38 -12.14
C ILE A 11 21.91 38.30 -11.70
N ALA A 12 22.24 39.22 -12.59
CA ALA A 12 23.04 40.40 -12.32
C ALA A 12 22.19 41.43 -11.56
N GLY A 13 22.78 42.02 -10.53
CA GLY A 13 22.16 43.09 -9.75
C GLY A 13 23.23 43.85 -8.97
N LEU A 14 24.05 44.61 -9.68
CA LEU A 14 25.05 45.51 -9.14
C LEU A 14 24.43 46.91 -9.04
N PHE A 15 24.16 47.40 -7.83
CA PHE A 15 23.99 48.84 -7.57
C PHE A 15 24.70 49.21 -6.27
N LEU A 16 25.84 49.87 -6.44
CA LEU A 16 26.59 50.58 -5.41
C LEU A 16 25.95 51.94 -5.17
N LEU A 17 25.52 52.25 -3.94
CA LEU A 17 25.94 53.47 -3.23
C LEU A 17 25.44 53.47 -1.77
N GLY A 18 26.38 53.45 -0.83
CA GLY A 18 26.41 54.42 0.26
C GLY A 18 25.71 54.13 1.59
N ILE A 19 26.56 54.03 2.62
CA ILE A 19 26.46 54.71 3.94
C ILE A 19 25.99 53.86 5.16
N VAL A 20 27.01 53.63 6.02
CA VAL A 20 27.03 53.61 7.50
C VAL A 20 26.55 52.36 8.24
N LEU A 21 27.53 51.65 8.80
CA LEU A 21 27.43 50.69 9.90
C LEU A 21 27.09 51.39 11.22
N PRO A 22 26.32 50.72 12.09
CA PRO A 22 26.76 50.60 13.47
C PRO A 22 26.84 49.15 13.95
N SER A 23 27.88 48.94 14.75
CA SER A 23 28.24 47.78 15.55
C SER A 23 27.06 47.26 16.39
N GLY A 24 26.78 45.96 16.28
CA GLY A 24 25.83 45.25 17.13
C GLY A 24 25.91 43.75 16.90
N ALA A 25 26.52 43.04 17.83
CA ALA A 25 26.64 41.58 17.83
C ALA A 25 25.28 40.90 17.99
N ALA A 26 24.99 39.92 17.14
CA ALA A 26 24.25 38.70 17.48
C ALA A 26 24.40 37.68 16.34
N ALA A 27 24.99 36.53 16.68
CA ALA A 27 24.87 35.29 15.93
C ALA A 27 23.43 34.71 16.08
N VAL A 28 23.23 33.51 15.52
CA VAL A 28 22.01 32.66 15.48
C VAL A 28 21.32 32.77 14.10
N GLU A 29 21.77 31.96 13.14
CA GLU A 29 21.26 30.60 12.83
C GLU A 29 19.86 30.66 12.17
N SER A 30 19.81 30.31 10.88
CA SER A 30 19.35 28.99 10.41
C SER A 30 17.87 28.76 10.70
N SER A 31 17.06 28.88 9.65
CA SER A 31 15.75 28.22 9.61
C SER A 31 15.25 28.14 8.16
N ALA A 32 15.89 27.27 7.39
CA ALA A 32 15.19 26.54 6.35
C ALA A 32 14.29 25.52 7.08
N VAL A 33 13.03 25.88 7.32
CA VAL A 33 12.01 24.87 7.66
C VAL A 33 11.43 24.41 6.34
N GLU A 34 12.20 23.57 5.67
CA GLU A 34 11.67 22.65 4.68
C GLU A 34 10.69 21.77 5.47
N SER A 35 9.40 22.05 5.33
CA SER A 35 8.34 21.26 5.93
C SER A 35 8.39 19.89 5.25
N VAL A 36 9.16 18.99 5.83
CA VAL A 36 9.08 17.57 5.52
C VAL A 36 7.69 17.17 5.97
N ALA A 37 6.76 17.13 5.01
CA ALA A 37 5.50 16.44 5.19
C ALA A 37 5.87 15.07 5.75
N GLU A 38 5.40 14.81 6.96
CA GLU A 38 5.49 13.50 7.58
C GLU A 38 4.75 12.56 6.63
N VAL A 39 5.52 11.85 5.80
CA VAL A 39 5.00 10.86 4.87
C VAL A 39 4.43 9.75 5.74
N GLU A 40 3.12 9.80 6.02
CA GLU A 40 2.39 8.64 6.52
C GLU A 40 2.76 7.47 5.62
N LEU A 41 3.46 6.49 6.18
CA LEU A 41 4.03 5.40 5.40
C LEU A 41 2.89 4.63 4.72
N PRO A 42 2.74 4.67 3.38
CA PRO A 42 1.88 3.73 2.70
C PRO A 42 2.51 2.35 2.91
N ALA A 43 1.91 1.55 3.79
CA ALA A 43 2.21 0.13 4.06
C ALA A 43 1.72 -0.37 5.45
N SER A 44 1.12 0.46 6.31
CA SER A 44 0.61 -0.03 7.60
C SER A 44 -0.62 -0.96 7.43
N VAL A 45 -0.88 -1.87 8.38
CA VAL A 45 -2.12 -2.68 8.33
C VAL A 45 -3.37 -1.80 8.42
N VAL A 46 -3.31 -0.69 9.17
CA VAL A 46 -4.45 0.23 9.29
C VAL A 46 -4.79 0.80 7.91
N TRP A 47 -3.79 1.33 7.21
CA TRP A 47 -3.95 1.79 5.82
C TRP A 47 -4.49 0.66 4.93
N PHE A 48 -3.96 -0.56 5.04
CA PHE A 48 -4.42 -1.67 4.22
C PHE A 48 -5.89 -2.06 4.49
N VAL A 49 -6.35 -1.97 5.73
CA VAL A 49 -7.76 -2.16 6.10
C VAL A 49 -8.63 -1.09 5.43
N GLU A 50 -8.24 0.18 5.53
CA GLU A 50 -8.98 1.28 4.91
C GLU A 50 -9.02 1.15 3.38
N ALA A 51 -7.89 0.80 2.75
CA ALA A 51 -7.81 0.55 1.33
C ALA A 51 -8.79 -0.57 0.91
N ILE A 52 -8.85 -1.67 1.66
CA ILE A 52 -9.81 -2.77 1.43
C ILE A 52 -11.26 -2.31 1.64
N GLN A 53 -11.53 -1.44 2.61
CA GLN A 53 -12.87 -0.89 2.84
C GLN A 53 -13.37 -0.05 1.66
N ARG A 54 -12.48 0.65 0.95
CA ARG A 54 -12.82 1.45 -0.25
C ARG A 54 -13.09 0.59 -1.50
N LEU A 55 -12.59 -0.66 -1.54
CA LEU A 55 -12.81 -1.55 -2.70
C LEU A 55 -14.30 -1.94 -2.86
N PRO A 56 -14.79 -2.18 -4.08
CA PRO A 56 -16.12 -2.75 -4.29
C PRO A 56 -16.20 -4.15 -3.65
N SER A 57 -17.35 -4.45 -3.05
CA SER A 57 -17.61 -5.81 -2.54
C SER A 57 -17.83 -6.80 -3.70
N ASP A 58 -17.45 -8.06 -3.50
CA ASP A 58 -17.90 -9.16 -4.34
C ASP A 58 -19.36 -9.55 -4.07
N GLU A 59 -19.93 -10.28 -5.02
CA GLU A 59 -21.29 -10.83 -4.95
C GLU A 59 -21.43 -11.80 -3.76
N PRO A 60 -22.44 -11.64 -2.90
CA PRO A 60 -22.63 -12.51 -1.76
C PRO A 60 -22.88 -13.98 -2.15
N VAL A 61 -22.24 -14.90 -1.42
CA VAL A 61 -22.47 -16.34 -1.52
C VAL A 61 -23.29 -16.88 -0.34
N ALA A 62 -23.85 -18.08 -0.52
CA ALA A 62 -24.56 -18.78 0.55
C ALA A 62 -23.61 -19.08 1.74
N LYS A 63 -24.15 -19.00 2.96
CA LYS A 63 -23.39 -19.31 4.18
C LYS A 63 -22.88 -20.76 4.16
N GLY A 64 -21.62 -20.97 4.52
CA GLY A 64 -20.96 -22.28 4.48
C GLY A 64 -20.34 -22.62 3.12
N THR A 65 -20.36 -21.69 2.15
CA THR A 65 -19.60 -21.86 0.90
C THR A 65 -18.12 -22.07 1.20
N GLN A 66 -17.54 -23.14 0.64
CA GLN A 66 -16.14 -23.48 0.86
C GLN A 66 -15.21 -22.30 0.49
N GLY A 67 -14.25 -21.97 1.36
CA GLY A 67 -13.31 -20.86 1.17
C GLY A 67 -13.88 -19.47 1.47
N TYR A 68 -15.11 -19.38 1.98
CA TYR A 68 -15.69 -18.15 2.56
C TYR A 68 -15.87 -18.26 4.08
N ASN A 69 -15.57 -19.42 4.69
CA ASN A 69 -15.77 -19.68 6.12
C ASN A 69 -17.21 -19.30 6.56
N ASN A 70 -17.34 -18.36 7.50
CA ASN A 70 -18.62 -17.83 7.98
C ASN A 70 -19.02 -16.50 7.31
N TYR A 71 -18.27 -16.05 6.31
CA TYR A 71 -18.51 -14.82 5.56
C TYR A 71 -19.33 -15.10 4.31
N GLN A 72 -19.96 -14.06 3.77
CA GLN A 72 -20.72 -14.13 2.52
C GLN A 72 -19.99 -13.45 1.37
N THR A 73 -18.99 -12.61 1.65
CA THR A 73 -18.15 -11.94 0.67
C THR A 73 -16.67 -12.16 1.03
N GLN A 74 -15.78 -12.12 0.04
CA GLN A 74 -14.33 -12.13 0.27
C GLN A 74 -13.86 -10.80 0.87
N LYS A 75 -14.54 -9.69 0.57
CA LYS A 75 -14.31 -8.41 1.26
C LYS A 75 -14.48 -8.56 2.78
N ASP A 76 -15.60 -9.09 3.23
CA ASP A 76 -15.86 -9.33 4.66
C ASP A 76 -14.86 -10.33 5.24
N HIS A 77 -14.45 -11.32 4.44
CA HIS A 77 -13.45 -12.29 4.85
C HIS A 77 -12.10 -11.63 5.14
N TRP A 78 -11.65 -10.69 4.29
CA TRP A 78 -10.46 -9.88 4.54
C TRP A 78 -10.60 -9.02 5.78
N LEU A 79 -11.67 -8.23 5.88
CA LEU A 79 -11.87 -7.31 6.99
C LEU A 79 -11.98 -8.06 8.33
N GLY A 80 -12.72 -9.17 8.36
CA GLY A 80 -12.82 -10.02 9.55
C GLY A 80 -11.54 -10.80 9.87
N TRP A 81 -10.68 -11.06 8.88
CA TRP A 81 -9.35 -11.61 9.13
C TRP A 81 -8.41 -10.54 9.70
N LEU A 82 -8.41 -9.33 9.14
CA LEU A 82 -7.53 -8.22 9.52
C LEU A 82 -7.88 -7.60 10.87
N ASP A 83 -9.17 -7.55 11.24
CA ASP A 83 -9.60 -6.94 12.49
C ASP A 83 -9.53 -7.94 13.67
N PRO A 84 -8.65 -7.71 14.66
CA PRO A 84 -8.55 -8.56 15.86
C PRO A 84 -9.74 -8.43 16.82
N ARG A 85 -10.62 -7.44 16.66
CA ARG A 85 -11.88 -7.26 17.41
C ARG A 85 -13.06 -7.94 16.72
N LEU A 86 -13.09 -7.97 15.38
CA LEU A 86 -14.12 -8.67 14.59
C LEU A 86 -13.76 -10.13 14.32
N SER A 87 -12.56 -10.58 14.70
CA SER A 87 -12.11 -11.94 14.46
C SER A 87 -13.02 -12.96 15.15
N ARG A 88 -14.01 -13.47 14.41
CA ARG A 88 -14.58 -14.81 14.60
C ARG A 88 -13.63 -15.90 14.08
N GLY A 89 -12.45 -15.50 13.61
CA GLY A 89 -11.37 -16.38 13.17
C GLY A 89 -10.53 -16.90 14.33
N THR A 90 -10.04 -18.13 14.20
CA THR A 90 -9.38 -18.96 15.23
C THR A 90 -8.02 -18.44 15.74
N TYR A 91 -7.56 -17.26 15.31
CA TYR A 91 -6.22 -16.74 15.64
C TYR A 91 -6.25 -15.26 16.07
N PRO A 92 -6.27 -14.97 17.38
CA PRO A 92 -6.07 -13.60 17.86
C PRO A 92 -4.64 -13.13 17.54
N ARG A 93 -4.51 -12.00 16.84
CA ARG A 93 -3.22 -11.38 16.53
C ARG A 93 -2.94 -10.25 17.52
N LYS A 94 -1.92 -10.44 18.37
CA LYS A 94 -1.54 -9.47 19.41
C LYS A 94 -1.01 -8.14 18.85
N ASN A 95 -0.52 -8.10 17.60
CA ASN A 95 0.29 -6.99 17.06
C ASN A 95 -0.14 -6.54 15.65
N VAL A 96 -1.45 -6.48 15.35
CA VAL A 96 -1.93 -6.01 14.03
C VAL A 96 -1.53 -4.56 13.77
N ALA A 97 -1.53 -3.71 14.81
CA ALA A 97 -1.18 -2.30 14.70
C ALA A 97 0.30 -2.03 14.36
N THR A 98 1.19 -3.00 14.54
CA THR A 98 2.64 -2.86 14.31
C THR A 98 3.16 -3.75 13.18
N SER A 99 2.27 -4.43 12.45
CA SER A 99 2.70 -5.28 11.33
C SER A 99 2.72 -4.46 10.04
N GLU A 100 3.62 -4.80 9.13
CA GLU A 100 3.61 -4.24 7.78
C GLU A 100 2.55 -4.98 6.95
N ALA A 101 1.76 -4.26 6.15
CA ALA A 101 0.73 -4.82 5.28
C ALA A 101 1.30 -5.81 4.27
N SER A 102 2.52 -5.58 3.81
CA SER A 102 3.28 -6.51 2.97
C SER A 102 3.48 -7.88 3.62
N GLU A 103 3.74 -7.93 4.93
CA GLU A 103 3.88 -9.20 5.65
C GLU A 103 2.55 -9.93 5.81
N ILE A 104 1.47 -9.16 6.00
CA ILE A 104 0.10 -9.67 6.11
C ILE A 104 -0.34 -10.29 4.78
N TYR A 105 -0.12 -9.57 3.69
CA TYR A 105 -0.31 -10.07 2.33
C TYR A 105 0.50 -11.34 2.08
N ASN A 106 1.76 -11.39 2.53
CA ASN A 106 2.61 -12.55 2.33
C ASN A 106 2.30 -13.76 3.23
N ARG A 107 1.53 -13.59 4.30
CA ARG A 107 1.16 -14.67 5.23
C ARG A 107 -0.21 -15.29 4.94
N ILE A 108 -1.07 -14.67 4.14
CA ILE A 108 -2.38 -15.25 3.85
C ILE A 108 -2.22 -16.55 3.05
N VAL A 109 -2.95 -17.58 3.47
CA VAL A 109 -2.93 -18.91 2.84
C VAL A 109 -4.24 -19.21 2.10
N GLU A 110 -5.29 -18.40 2.26
CA GLU A 110 -6.56 -18.54 1.55
C GLU A 110 -6.48 -17.92 0.13
N PRO A 111 -6.49 -18.73 -0.94
CA PRO A 111 -6.34 -18.22 -2.29
C PRO A 111 -7.53 -17.38 -2.74
N LYS A 112 -8.76 -17.68 -2.30
CA LYS A 112 -9.95 -16.92 -2.74
C LYS A 112 -9.92 -15.46 -2.32
N MET A 113 -9.36 -15.20 -1.14
CA MET A 113 -9.12 -13.85 -0.64
C MET A 113 -8.16 -13.08 -1.57
N LEU A 114 -7.07 -13.71 -2.03
CA LEU A 114 -6.13 -13.10 -2.98
C LEU A 114 -6.76 -12.90 -4.36
N LEU A 115 -7.48 -13.90 -4.85
CA LEU A 115 -8.15 -13.87 -6.16
C LEU A 115 -9.22 -12.78 -6.25
N TRP A 116 -9.80 -12.36 -5.12
CA TRP A 116 -10.68 -11.20 -5.06
C TRP A 116 -9.92 -9.89 -4.93
N LEU A 117 -8.98 -9.81 -3.97
CA LEU A 117 -8.31 -8.56 -3.61
C LEU A 117 -7.57 -7.92 -4.80
N ILE A 118 -6.82 -8.75 -5.54
CA ILE A 118 -5.95 -8.28 -6.63
C ILE A 118 -6.75 -7.61 -7.76
N PRO A 119 -7.78 -8.23 -8.37
CA PRO A 119 -8.58 -7.57 -9.38
C PRO A 119 -9.41 -6.41 -8.80
N ALA A 120 -9.92 -6.54 -7.56
CA ALA A 120 -10.64 -5.44 -6.91
C ALA A 120 -9.76 -4.19 -6.72
N ALA A 121 -8.47 -4.38 -6.45
CA ALA A 121 -7.47 -3.32 -6.38
C ALA A 121 -7.13 -2.70 -7.75
N GLY A 122 -7.64 -3.22 -8.86
CA GLY A 122 -7.39 -2.68 -10.20
C GLY A 122 -6.09 -3.15 -10.85
N VAL A 123 -5.52 -4.27 -10.39
CA VAL A 123 -4.37 -4.89 -11.07
C VAL A 123 -4.75 -5.31 -12.50
N SER A 124 -3.82 -5.13 -13.44
CA SER A 124 -4.06 -5.36 -14.87
C SER A 124 -4.62 -6.75 -15.21
N ALA A 125 -5.46 -6.80 -16.25
CA ALA A 125 -6.12 -8.03 -16.68
C ALA A 125 -5.12 -9.16 -17.04
N ASP A 126 -3.96 -8.83 -17.60
CA ASP A 126 -2.93 -9.79 -17.97
C ASP A 126 -2.33 -10.48 -16.72
N LEU A 127 -2.03 -9.71 -15.68
CA LEU A 127 -1.54 -10.26 -14.41
C LEU A 127 -2.63 -11.06 -13.69
N VAL A 128 -3.89 -10.60 -13.75
CA VAL A 128 -5.04 -11.32 -13.21
C VAL A 128 -5.21 -12.68 -13.90
N ALA A 129 -5.10 -12.74 -15.23
CA ALA A 129 -5.16 -13.99 -15.97
C ALA A 129 -3.98 -14.92 -15.62
N ALA A 130 -2.76 -14.38 -15.57
CA ALA A 130 -1.56 -15.14 -15.22
C ALA A 130 -1.62 -15.73 -13.81
N MET A 131 -2.09 -14.97 -12.80
CA MET A 131 -2.20 -15.48 -11.44
C MET A 131 -3.27 -16.57 -11.31
N ASN A 132 -4.38 -16.46 -12.06
CA ASN A 132 -5.45 -17.47 -12.08
C ASN A 132 -4.94 -18.79 -12.67
N GLN A 133 -4.17 -18.71 -13.75
CA GLN A 133 -3.53 -19.87 -14.35
C GLN A 133 -2.51 -20.50 -13.39
N ALA A 134 -1.66 -19.67 -12.76
CA ALA A 134 -0.66 -20.14 -11.81
C ALA A 134 -1.29 -20.82 -10.58
N ALA A 135 -2.38 -20.27 -10.04
CA ALA A 135 -3.14 -20.86 -8.95
C ALA A 135 -3.80 -22.20 -9.33
N SER A 136 -4.30 -22.32 -10.57
CA SER A 136 -4.96 -23.53 -11.05
C SER A 136 -4.01 -24.72 -11.21
N GLY A 137 -2.70 -24.47 -11.40
CA GLY A 137 -1.67 -25.50 -11.48
C GLY A 137 -1.32 -26.18 -10.15
N HIS A 138 -1.96 -25.82 -9.04
CA HIS A 138 -1.69 -26.37 -7.72
C HIS A 138 -2.96 -26.87 -7.02
N THR A 139 -2.83 -27.87 -6.15
CA THR A 139 -3.97 -28.41 -5.37
C THR A 139 -4.03 -27.84 -3.95
N ARG A 140 -2.87 -27.67 -3.30
CA ARG A 140 -2.78 -27.19 -1.91
C ARG A 140 -2.96 -25.67 -1.82
N LEU A 141 -3.74 -25.21 -0.83
CA LEU A 141 -4.03 -23.79 -0.61
C LEU A 141 -2.75 -22.93 -0.49
N ALA A 142 -1.78 -23.37 0.32
CA ALA A 142 -0.51 -22.67 0.48
C ALA A 142 0.26 -22.53 -0.84
N SER A 143 0.27 -23.58 -1.67
CA SER A 143 0.92 -23.56 -2.99
C SER A 143 0.20 -22.62 -3.95
N LYS A 144 -1.14 -22.61 -3.96
CA LYS A 144 -1.94 -21.66 -4.74
C LYS A 144 -1.64 -20.21 -4.34
N SER A 145 -1.68 -19.90 -3.05
CA SER A 145 -1.41 -18.56 -2.53
C SER A 145 0.02 -18.10 -2.82
N ALA A 146 1.01 -19.00 -2.71
CA ALA A 146 2.39 -18.70 -3.07
C ALA A 146 2.60 -18.52 -4.60
N ALA A 147 1.82 -19.21 -5.44
CA ALA A 147 1.84 -19.00 -6.89
C ALA A 147 1.23 -17.65 -7.29
N ILE A 148 0.11 -17.27 -6.68
CA ILE A 148 -0.53 -15.96 -6.91
C ILE A 148 0.46 -14.82 -6.58
N ARG A 149 1.07 -14.86 -5.38
CA ARG A 149 2.00 -13.82 -4.93
C ARG A 149 3.31 -13.74 -5.70
N ARG A 150 3.68 -14.80 -6.42
CA ARG A 150 4.83 -14.76 -7.35
C ARG A 150 4.52 -13.96 -8.62
N ILE A 151 3.27 -13.96 -9.06
CA ILE A 151 2.81 -13.18 -10.22
C ILE A 151 2.50 -11.75 -9.82
N VAL A 152 1.84 -11.58 -8.67
CA VAL A 152 1.49 -10.26 -8.11
C VAL A 152 2.19 -10.11 -6.77
N PRO A 153 3.45 -9.64 -6.74
CA PRO A 153 4.12 -9.30 -5.50
C PRO A 153 3.49 -8.07 -4.83
N TRP A 154 3.87 -7.81 -3.57
CA TRP A 154 3.26 -6.76 -2.75
C TRP A 154 3.34 -5.37 -3.40
N ASP A 155 4.50 -5.01 -3.93
CA ASP A 155 4.76 -3.74 -4.63
C ASP A 155 3.77 -3.49 -5.78
N VAL A 156 3.41 -4.53 -6.52
CA VAL A 156 2.41 -4.44 -7.60
C VAL A 156 1.01 -4.17 -7.05
N LEU A 157 0.63 -4.88 -5.98
CA LEU A 157 -0.67 -4.68 -5.34
C LEU A 157 -0.76 -3.29 -4.68
N GLU A 158 0.29 -2.88 -3.96
CA GLU A 158 0.39 -1.61 -3.27
C GLU A 158 0.26 -0.44 -4.25
N ALA A 159 1.00 -0.48 -5.36
CA ALA A 159 0.88 0.52 -6.42
C ALA A 159 -0.54 0.61 -6.98
N ALA A 160 -1.24 -0.52 -7.14
CA ALA A 160 -2.62 -0.54 -7.62
C ALA A 160 -3.60 0.09 -6.60
N LEU A 161 -3.43 -0.22 -5.31
CA LEU A 161 -4.25 0.38 -4.25
C LEU A 161 -4.04 1.90 -4.16
N LEU A 162 -2.79 2.38 -4.18
CA LEU A 162 -2.47 3.81 -4.15
C LEU A 162 -3.01 4.56 -5.38
N ALA A 163 -2.93 3.95 -6.56
CA ALA A 163 -3.48 4.53 -7.79
C ALA A 163 -4.99 4.75 -7.72
N ARG A 164 -5.72 3.88 -6.98
CA ARG A 164 -7.17 4.04 -6.77
C ARG A 164 -7.50 5.17 -5.80
N GLU A 165 -6.73 5.32 -4.72
CA GLU A 165 -6.93 6.42 -3.76
C GLU A 165 -6.77 7.79 -4.42
N SER A 166 -5.94 7.89 -5.46
CA SER A 166 -5.76 9.13 -6.22
C SER A 166 -6.91 9.46 -7.20
N GLN A 167 -7.89 8.56 -7.37
CA GLN A 167 -9.01 8.70 -8.30
C GLN A 167 -10.33 9.10 -7.62
N GLU A 168 -10.36 9.15 -6.28
CA GLU A 168 -11.49 9.55 -5.45
C GLU A 168 -11.36 11.02 -5.00
#